data_AF-A0A0B2VKA9-F1
#
_entry.id   AF-A0A0B2VKA9-F1
#
_cell.length_a   1.000
_cell.length_b   1.000
_cell.length_c   1.000
_cell.angle_alpha   90.00
_cell.angle_beta   90.00
_cell.angle_gamma   90.00
#
_symmetry.space_group_name_H-M   'P 1'
#
loop_
_entity.id
_entity.type
_entity.pdbx_description
1 polymer ?
#
loop_
_entity_poly.entity_id
_entity_poly.type
_entity_poly.pdbx_seq_one_letter_code
_entity_poly.pdbx_strand_id
1 'polypeptide(L)'
;MSYTPFSKADRISLWALVSQNEYVNLRALTLSRVTPKIVGTCGHFYQVESLIAFGVRPFFQRLRANIFHHMLGTLKLLEEFINDPLQMCDFRFENLGLGKSYPKRFMVLDATELYTQSRLNALLSTRRCESDDDCTLLSCAAKCNLTKGYCTNRVNLNVEVFCSDLFPQLYGRRWPKSDWFVAACDTSLSMEERLTKLRLAWVWIVPDV
;
A
#
# COMPACT_ATOMS: atom_id res chain seq x y z
N MET A 1 32.25 -22.79 12.58
CA MET A 1 30.80 -22.83 12.87
C MET A 1 30.22 -24.06 12.18
N SER A 2 29.62 -24.98 12.94
CA SER A 2 28.94 -26.15 12.38
C SER A 2 27.58 -25.71 11.84
N TYR A 3 27.31 -25.96 10.56
CA TYR A 3 26.00 -25.70 9.96
C TYR A 3 25.01 -26.78 10.40
N THR A 4 23.97 -26.38 11.13
CA THR A 4 22.85 -27.26 11.47
C THR A 4 21.72 -27.00 10.48
N PRO A 5 21.29 -27.99 9.68
CA PRO A 5 20.22 -27.79 8.71
C PRO A 5 18.89 -27.57 9.42
N PHE A 6 17.98 -26.84 8.76
CA PHE A 6 16.61 -26.66 9.25
C PHE A 6 15.89 -28.00 9.45
N SER A 7 15.10 -28.12 10.51
CA SER A 7 14.24 -29.27 10.75
C SER A 7 13.06 -29.29 9.76
N LYS A 8 12.31 -30.40 9.73
CA LYS A 8 11.06 -30.48 8.95
C LYS A 8 10.05 -29.42 9.42
N ALA A 9 9.94 -29.19 10.73
CA ALA A 9 9.02 -28.21 11.30
C ALA A 9 9.42 -26.77 10.91
N ASP A 10 10.72 -26.46 10.90
CA ASP A 10 11.23 -25.15 10.46
C ASP A 10 10.86 -24.89 9.00
N ARG A 11 11.10 -25.87 8.11
CA ARG A 11 10.78 -25.74 6.69
C ARG A 11 9.29 -25.53 6.43
N ILE A 12 8.42 -26.24 7.14
CA ILE A 12 6.96 -26.08 7.03
C ILE A 12 6.53 -24.69 7.51
N SER A 13 7.05 -24.25 8.64
CA SER A 13 6.72 -22.93 9.20
C SER A 13 7.19 -21.81 8.27
N LEU A 14 8.44 -21.90 7.79
CA LEU A 14 8.99 -20.96 6.82
C LEU A 14 8.16 -20.93 5.53
N TRP A 15 7.82 -22.08 4.96
CA TRP A 15 6.97 -22.16 3.77
C TRP A 15 5.61 -21.48 3.99
N ALA A 16 4.95 -21.76 5.11
CA ALA A 16 3.67 -21.16 5.43
C ALA A 16 3.74 -19.63 5.56
N LEU A 17 4.83 -19.09 6.11
CA LEU A 17 5.05 -17.64 6.22
C LEU A 17 5.37 -17.01 4.87
N VAL A 18 6.33 -17.53 4.12
CA VAL A 18 6.73 -16.93 2.82
C VAL A 18 5.67 -17.11 1.73
N SER A 19 4.70 -18.00 1.93
CA SER A 19 3.54 -18.12 1.05
C SER A 19 2.50 -17.01 1.28
N GLN A 20 2.55 -16.33 2.42
CA GLN A 20 1.65 -15.21 2.72
C GLN A 20 2.20 -13.92 2.10
N ASN A 21 1.38 -13.25 1.29
CA ASN A 21 1.80 -12.05 0.58
C ASN A 21 2.21 -10.93 1.56
N GLU A 22 1.38 -10.70 2.59
CA GLU A 22 1.62 -9.69 3.61
C GLU A 22 2.97 -9.91 4.32
N TYR A 23 3.25 -11.14 4.79
CA TYR A 23 4.52 -11.45 5.45
C TYR A 23 5.74 -11.10 4.59
N VAL A 24 5.72 -11.49 3.31
CA VAL A 24 6.82 -11.20 2.37
C VAL A 24 6.97 -9.69 2.16
N ASN A 25 5.86 -8.96 1.99
CA ASN A 25 5.87 -7.51 1.83
C ASN A 25 6.41 -6.79 3.07
N LEU A 26 5.97 -7.18 4.27
CA LEU A 26 6.47 -6.63 5.53
C LEU A 26 7.98 -6.85 5.67
N ARG A 27 8.47 -8.04 5.32
CA ARG A 27 9.91 -8.35 5.31
C ARG A 27 10.69 -7.56 4.27
N ALA A 28 10.19 -7.46 3.04
CA ALA A 28 10.85 -6.74 1.96
C ALA A 28 10.95 -5.23 2.23
N LEU A 29 9.91 -4.65 2.84
CA LEU A 29 9.81 -3.21 3.09
C LEU A 29 10.32 -2.77 4.47
N THR A 30 10.90 -3.68 5.26
CA THR A 30 11.32 -3.39 6.65
C THR A 30 12.24 -2.16 6.76
N LEU A 31 13.13 -1.92 5.79
CA LEU A 31 14.06 -0.79 5.80
C LEU A 31 13.42 0.54 5.37
N SER A 32 12.31 0.49 4.62
CA SER A 32 11.59 1.69 4.17
C SER A 32 10.86 2.41 5.30
N ARG A 33 10.66 1.74 6.44
CA ARG A 33 9.90 2.22 7.60
C ARG A 33 8.40 2.47 7.34
N VAL A 34 7.85 2.18 6.15
CA VAL A 34 6.41 2.26 5.83
C VAL A 34 5.62 1.06 6.33
N THR A 35 6.28 -0.04 6.66
CA THR A 35 5.63 -1.26 7.16
C THR A 35 6.09 -1.57 8.58
N PRO A 36 5.25 -2.27 9.37
CA PRO A 36 5.63 -2.80 10.67
C PRO A 36 6.80 -3.78 10.59
N LYS A 37 7.68 -3.70 11.59
CA LYS A 37 8.73 -4.71 11.79
C LYS A 37 8.14 -5.99 12.36
N ILE A 38 8.46 -7.13 11.75
CA ILE A 38 8.16 -8.45 12.31
C ILE A 38 9.10 -8.73 13.50
N VAL A 39 8.52 -8.93 14.68
CA VAL A 39 9.26 -9.17 15.93
C VAL A 39 9.41 -10.66 16.26
N GLY A 40 8.52 -11.50 15.74
CA GLY A 40 8.54 -12.94 16.01
C GLY A 40 7.64 -13.73 15.06
N THR A 41 7.86 -15.04 15.02
CA THR A 41 7.13 -15.98 14.17
C THR A 41 6.84 -17.27 14.94
N CYS A 42 5.66 -17.85 14.75
CA CYS A 42 5.26 -19.13 15.33
C CYS A 42 4.39 -19.90 14.31
N GLY A 43 4.95 -20.92 13.67
CA GLY A 43 4.26 -21.65 12.61
C GLY A 43 3.93 -20.72 11.43
N HIS A 44 2.64 -20.58 11.13
CA HIS A 44 2.12 -19.67 10.10
C HIS A 44 1.79 -18.27 10.63
N PHE A 45 1.86 -18.06 11.94
CA PHE A 45 1.61 -16.76 12.55
C PHE A 45 2.91 -15.97 12.67
N TYR A 46 2.76 -14.65 12.58
CA TYR A 46 3.83 -13.71 12.91
C TYR A 46 3.26 -12.57 13.74
N GLN A 47 4.14 -11.95 14.51
CA GLN A 47 3.83 -10.79 15.31
C GLN A 47 4.63 -9.60 14.79
N VAL A 48 3.99 -8.44 14.74
CA VAL A 48 4.62 -7.17 14.38
C VAL A 48 4.82 -6.28 15.62
N GLU A 49 5.62 -5.22 15.45
CA GLU A 49 5.78 -4.18 16.48
C GLU A 49 4.44 -3.57 16.90
N SER A 50 4.36 -3.00 18.11
CA SER A 50 3.09 -2.48 18.63
C SER A 50 2.66 -1.21 17.90
N LEU A 51 1.44 -1.23 17.35
CA LEU A 51 0.85 -0.14 16.58
C LEU A 51 -0.49 0.29 17.17
N ILE A 52 -0.97 1.46 16.74
CA ILE A 52 -2.31 1.97 16.99
C ILE A 52 -3.01 2.06 15.63
N ALA A 53 -3.98 1.19 15.38
CA ALA A 53 -4.77 1.21 14.14
C ALA A 53 -5.67 2.44 14.06
N PHE A 54 -5.88 2.96 12.85
CA PHE A 54 -6.64 4.22 12.67
C PHE A 54 -8.14 4.06 12.71
N GLY A 55 -8.66 2.85 12.46
CA GLY A 55 -10.09 2.56 12.45
C GLY A 55 -10.84 2.84 13.76
N VAL A 56 -10.16 3.25 14.85
CA VAL A 56 -10.74 3.24 16.20
C VAL A 56 -10.82 4.61 16.92
N ARG A 57 -10.45 5.78 16.33
CA ARG A 57 -10.47 7.06 17.12
C ARG A 57 -10.74 8.35 16.34
N PRO A 58 -11.51 9.33 16.90
CA PRO A 58 -11.62 10.71 16.39
C PRO A 58 -10.28 11.47 16.33
N PHE A 59 -9.27 10.97 17.05
CA PHE A 59 -7.93 11.57 17.15
C PHE A 59 -7.23 11.74 15.80
N PHE A 60 -7.38 10.77 14.89
CA PHE A 60 -6.64 10.76 13.63
C PHE A 60 -7.12 11.81 12.64
N GLN A 61 -8.35 12.30 12.77
CA GLN A 61 -8.85 13.43 11.97
C GLN A 61 -8.05 14.71 12.20
N ARG A 62 -7.47 14.90 13.40
CA ARG A 62 -6.58 16.04 13.69
C ARG A 62 -5.21 15.90 13.02
N LEU A 63 -4.80 14.67 12.73
CA LEU A 63 -3.54 14.33 12.08
C LEU A 63 -3.69 14.13 10.57
N ARG A 64 -4.84 14.46 9.98
CA ARG A 64 -5.15 14.22 8.56
C ARG A 64 -4.08 14.71 7.59
N ALA A 65 -3.51 15.89 7.84
CA ALA A 65 -2.45 16.46 7.01
C ALA A 65 -1.16 15.65 7.10
N ASN A 66 -0.76 15.23 8.31
CA ASN A 66 0.41 14.38 8.52
C ASN A 66 0.19 13.00 7.87
N ILE A 67 -0.96 12.35 8.13
CA ILE A 67 -1.32 11.06 7.51
C ILE A 67 -1.20 11.16 5.99
N PHE A 68 -1.84 12.17 5.41
CA PHE A 68 -1.84 12.38 3.98
C PHE A 68 -0.42 12.58 3.46
N HIS A 69 0.38 13.44 4.09
CA HIS A 69 1.78 13.68 3.73
C HIS A 69 2.62 12.40 3.75
N HIS A 70 2.56 11.62 4.83
CA HIS A 70 3.28 10.34 4.95
C HIS A 70 2.82 9.31 3.91
N MET A 71 1.54 9.31 3.56
CA MET A 71 1.03 8.45 2.50
C MET A 71 1.50 8.89 1.12
N LEU A 72 1.67 10.19 0.83
CA LEU A 72 2.32 10.62 -0.42
C LEU A 72 3.77 10.10 -0.51
N GLY A 73 4.49 10.11 0.61
CA GLY A 73 5.84 9.51 0.69
C GLY A 73 5.84 8.01 0.45
N THR A 74 4.83 7.32 1.00
CA THR A 74 4.62 5.88 0.76
C THR A 74 4.34 5.63 -0.72
N LEU A 75 3.43 6.39 -1.34
CA LEU A 75 3.12 6.28 -2.77
C LEU A 75 4.36 6.44 -3.65
N LYS A 76 5.20 7.45 -3.38
CA LYS A 76 6.46 7.66 -4.09
C LYS A 76 7.39 6.45 -3.95
N LEU A 77 7.52 5.90 -2.74
CA LEU A 77 8.32 4.70 -2.51
C LEU A 77 7.77 3.48 -3.28
N LEU A 78 6.46 3.32 -3.36
CA LEU A 78 5.86 2.23 -4.14
C LEU A 78 6.13 2.39 -5.64
N GLU A 79 6.05 3.61 -6.17
CA GLU A 79 6.33 3.90 -7.58
C GLU A 79 7.81 3.71 -7.95
N GLU A 80 8.72 4.08 -7.04
CA GLU A 80 10.18 4.01 -7.24
C GLU A 80 10.80 2.70 -6.72
N PHE A 81 9.98 1.70 -6.36
CA PHE A 81 10.47 0.43 -5.83
C PHE A 81 11.38 -0.29 -6.84
N ILE A 82 12.47 -0.87 -6.33
CA ILE A 82 13.57 -1.37 -7.15
C ILE A 82 13.10 -2.56 -7.99
N ASN A 83 13.46 -2.56 -9.28
CA ASN A 83 13.17 -3.57 -10.31
C ASN A 83 11.72 -3.67 -10.79
N ASP A 84 10.74 -3.61 -9.88
CA ASP A 84 9.33 -3.79 -10.21
C ASP A 84 8.45 -2.92 -9.28
N PRO A 85 7.79 -1.85 -9.78
CA PRO A 85 7.00 -0.95 -8.96
C PRO A 85 5.91 -1.69 -8.16
N LEU A 86 5.69 -1.26 -6.93
CA LEU A 86 4.67 -1.83 -6.08
C LEU A 86 3.31 -1.19 -6.34
N GLN A 87 2.28 -2.01 -6.40
CA GLN A 87 0.91 -1.69 -6.75
C GLN A 87 0.03 -2.02 -5.54
N MET A 88 -0.57 -0.99 -4.94
CA MET A 88 -1.50 -1.13 -3.83
C MET A 88 -2.92 -0.99 -4.35
N CYS A 89 -3.76 -1.97 -3.98
CA CYS A 89 -5.15 -2.03 -4.41
C CYS A 89 -6.16 -1.72 -3.28
N ASP A 90 -5.66 -1.40 -2.09
CA ASP A 90 -6.49 -1.20 -0.90
C ASP A 90 -5.92 -0.14 0.07
N PHE A 91 -6.29 1.13 -0.12
CA PHE A 91 -5.86 2.24 0.72
C PHE A 91 -6.91 2.63 1.78
N ARG A 92 -7.46 1.67 2.52
CA ARG A 92 -8.43 1.94 3.60
C ARG A 92 -7.78 2.36 4.93
N PHE A 93 -8.50 3.17 5.71
CA PHE A 93 -8.05 3.63 7.05
C PHE A 93 -7.69 2.49 8.00
N GLU A 94 -8.46 1.42 7.98
CA GLU A 94 -8.27 0.24 8.83
C GLU A 94 -6.96 -0.51 8.54
N ASN A 95 -6.42 -0.36 7.33
CA ASN A 95 -5.14 -0.92 6.90
C ASN A 95 -3.96 -0.03 7.29
N LEU A 96 -4.18 1.09 7.98
CA LEU A 96 -3.15 2.06 8.38
C LEU A 96 -3.03 2.18 9.91
N GLY A 97 -1.83 2.52 10.37
CA GLY A 97 -1.55 2.63 11.79
C GLY A 97 -0.37 3.52 12.14
N LEU A 98 -0.26 3.85 13.43
CA LEU A 98 0.83 4.64 14.01
C LEU A 98 1.66 3.77 14.94
N GLY A 99 2.97 3.73 14.72
CA GLY A 99 3.91 3.05 15.63
C GLY A 99 3.85 3.62 17.04
N LYS A 100 3.94 2.75 18.07
CA LYS A 100 3.93 3.21 19.47
C LYS A 100 5.28 3.79 19.93
N SER A 101 6.39 3.35 19.36
CA SER A 101 7.72 3.83 19.72
C SER A 101 8.04 5.17 19.06
N TYR A 102 8.88 5.99 19.71
CA TYR A 102 9.40 7.22 19.12
C TYR A 102 10.66 6.97 18.25
N PRO A 103 10.86 7.73 17.16
CA PRO A 103 9.86 8.63 16.54
C PRO A 103 8.66 7.81 16.06
N LYS A 104 7.44 8.36 16.28
CA LYS A 104 6.19 7.78 15.80
C LYS A 104 6.27 7.60 14.29
N ARG A 105 5.51 6.70 13.70
CA ARG A 105 5.58 6.44 12.25
C ARG A 105 4.25 6.02 11.70
N PHE A 106 3.80 6.64 10.63
CA PHE A 106 2.67 6.17 9.85
C PHE A 106 3.08 4.94 9.04
N MET A 107 2.28 3.87 9.12
CA MET A 107 2.58 2.60 8.48
C MET A 107 1.36 1.98 7.82
N VAL A 108 1.62 1.25 6.75
CA VAL A 108 0.73 0.26 6.14
C VAL A 108 0.74 -0.98 7.04
N LEU A 109 -0.35 -1.20 7.77
CA LEU A 109 -0.55 -2.35 8.65
C LEU A 109 -0.86 -3.60 7.85
N ASP A 110 -1.79 -3.49 6.91
CA ASP A 110 -2.21 -4.58 6.03
C ASP A 110 -1.60 -4.37 4.64
N ALA A 111 -0.64 -5.22 4.31
CA ALA A 111 0.03 -5.28 3.02
C ALA A 111 -0.36 -6.54 2.22
N THR A 112 -1.54 -7.11 2.48
CA THR A 112 -2.06 -8.27 1.75
C THR A 112 -2.32 -7.92 0.29
N GLU A 113 -2.84 -6.73 0.03
CA GLU A 113 -3.23 -6.24 -1.30
C GLU A 113 -2.18 -5.34 -1.94
N LEU A 114 -0.92 -5.59 -1.58
CA LEU A 114 0.27 -4.97 -2.14
C LEU A 114 1.00 -5.97 -3.04
N TYR A 115 1.16 -5.63 -4.30
CA TYR A 115 1.70 -6.51 -5.33
C TYR A 115 2.87 -5.85 -6.04
N THR A 116 3.77 -6.63 -6.62
CA THR A 116 4.61 -6.08 -7.70
C THR A 116 3.76 -5.88 -8.94
N GLN A 117 4.12 -4.96 -9.83
CA GLN A 117 3.37 -4.69 -11.05
C GLN A 117 3.27 -5.94 -11.92
N SER A 118 4.35 -6.72 -12.04
CA SER A 118 4.33 -7.98 -12.79
C SER A 118 3.34 -8.99 -12.19
N ARG A 119 3.32 -9.12 -10.85
CA ARG A 119 2.40 -10.03 -10.17
C ARG A 119 0.94 -9.60 -10.32
N LEU A 120 0.64 -8.32 -10.15
CA LEU A 120 -0.71 -7.80 -10.34
C LEU A 120 -1.20 -8.01 -11.78
N ASN A 121 -0.35 -7.74 -12.77
CA ASN A 121 -0.68 -7.97 -14.17
C ASN A 121 -0.93 -9.46 -14.47
N ALA A 122 -0.19 -10.38 -13.86
CA ALA A 122 -0.45 -11.82 -13.97
C ALA A 122 -1.79 -12.22 -13.35
N LEU A 123 -2.15 -11.66 -12.19
CA LEU A 123 -3.44 -11.90 -11.53
C LEU A 123 -4.60 -11.38 -12.38
N LEU A 124 -4.47 -10.20 -12.98
CA LEU A 124 -5.50 -9.62 -13.83
C LEU A 124 -5.62 -10.38 -15.15
N SER A 125 -4.52 -10.61 -15.86
CA SER A 125 -4.52 -11.23 -17.20
C SER A 125 -5.00 -12.69 -17.23
N THR A 126 -5.01 -13.38 -16.09
CA THR A 126 -5.57 -14.74 -15.97
C THR A 126 -7.08 -14.75 -15.69
N ARG A 127 -7.68 -13.59 -15.41
CA ARG A 127 -9.09 -13.43 -15.10
C ARG A 127 -9.91 -13.29 -16.37
N ARG A 128 -10.96 -14.12 -16.51
CA ARG A 128 -11.95 -13.99 -17.59
C ARG A 128 -12.91 -12.85 -17.31
N CYS A 129 -13.41 -12.24 -18.37
CA CYS A 129 -14.32 -11.09 -18.27
C CYS A 129 -15.29 -11.04 -19.45
N GLU A 130 -16.45 -10.41 -19.20
CA GLU A 130 -17.45 -10.02 -20.20
C GLU A 130 -17.59 -8.49 -20.25
N SER A 131 -17.19 -7.79 -19.19
CA SER A 131 -17.19 -6.33 -19.07
C SER A 131 -16.00 -5.83 -18.26
N ASP A 132 -15.73 -4.52 -18.31
CA ASP A 132 -14.65 -3.90 -17.52
C ASP A 132 -14.85 -4.07 -16.01
N ASP A 133 -16.09 -4.21 -15.52
CA ASP A 133 -16.41 -4.39 -14.10
C ASP A 133 -15.89 -5.73 -13.54
N ASP A 134 -15.75 -6.74 -14.40
CA ASP A 134 -15.17 -8.04 -14.04
C ASP A 134 -13.65 -7.95 -13.79
N CYS A 135 -13.02 -6.87 -14.26
CA CYS A 135 -11.59 -6.65 -14.27
C CYS A 135 -11.13 -5.76 -13.11
N THR A 136 -11.66 -6.02 -11.92
CA THR A 136 -11.32 -5.32 -10.70
C THR A 136 -10.67 -6.25 -9.68
N LEU A 137 -9.66 -5.73 -8.96
CA LEU A 137 -9.09 -6.33 -7.76
C LEU A 137 -9.15 -5.26 -6.67
N LEU A 138 -10.21 -5.30 -5.86
CA LEU A 138 -10.59 -4.20 -4.97
C LEU A 138 -10.63 -2.88 -5.76
N SER A 139 -9.82 -1.89 -5.38
CA SER A 139 -9.79 -0.58 -6.03
C SER A 139 -8.81 -0.50 -7.22
N CYS A 140 -8.06 -1.56 -7.52
CA CYS A 140 -7.32 -1.66 -8.78
C CYS A 140 -8.25 -2.05 -9.93
N ALA A 141 -8.20 -1.30 -11.03
CA ALA A 141 -9.03 -1.53 -12.21
C ALA A 141 -8.19 -1.87 -13.45
N ALA A 142 -8.72 -2.75 -14.29
CA ALA A 142 -8.25 -3.05 -15.64
C ALA A 142 -9.43 -3.03 -16.61
N LYS A 143 -9.18 -3.26 -17.90
CA LYS A 143 -10.23 -3.36 -18.93
C LYS A 143 -10.42 -4.79 -19.35
N CYS A 144 -11.61 -5.11 -19.85
CA CYS A 144 -11.87 -6.38 -20.49
C CYS A 144 -11.48 -6.32 -21.96
N ASN A 145 -10.59 -7.22 -22.39
CA ASN A 145 -10.38 -7.45 -23.80
C ASN A 145 -11.47 -8.38 -24.33
N LEU A 146 -12.57 -7.80 -24.84
CA LEU A 146 -13.73 -8.56 -25.33
C LEU A 146 -13.39 -9.58 -26.43
N THR A 147 -12.36 -9.31 -27.23
CA THR A 147 -11.91 -10.26 -28.27
C THR A 147 -11.24 -11.49 -27.67
N LYS A 148 -10.48 -11.33 -26.58
CA LYS A 148 -9.78 -12.43 -25.90
C LYS A 148 -10.62 -13.07 -24.80
N GLY A 149 -11.57 -12.35 -24.22
CA GLY A 149 -12.34 -12.76 -23.05
C GLY A 149 -11.54 -12.74 -21.73
N TYR A 150 -10.45 -11.96 -21.67
CA TYR A 150 -9.58 -11.82 -20.50
C TYR A 150 -9.26 -10.36 -20.21
N CYS A 151 -9.00 -10.05 -18.94
CA CYS A 151 -8.65 -8.71 -18.51
C CYS A 151 -7.26 -8.28 -19.02
N THR A 152 -7.09 -6.96 -19.17
CA THR A 152 -5.80 -6.32 -19.47
C THR A 152 -4.97 -6.13 -18.20
N ASN A 153 -3.82 -5.46 -18.35
CA ASN A 153 -3.07 -4.91 -17.23
C ASN A 153 -3.87 -3.78 -16.54
N ARG A 154 -3.44 -3.44 -15.32
CA ARG A 154 -3.99 -2.32 -14.53
C ARG A 154 -3.97 -1.02 -15.33
N VAL A 155 -5.05 -0.24 -15.27
CA VAL A 155 -5.20 1.04 -15.98
C VAL A 155 -5.19 2.26 -15.07
N ASN A 156 -5.52 2.11 -13.79
CA ASN A 156 -5.46 3.20 -12.81
C ASN A 156 -4.13 3.16 -12.02
N LEU A 157 -3.73 4.27 -11.43
CA LEU A 157 -2.48 4.39 -10.66
C LEU A 157 -2.71 4.29 -9.14
N ASN A 158 -1.63 4.07 -8.38
CA ASN A 158 -1.68 4.07 -6.92
C ASN A 158 -2.26 5.39 -6.36
N VAL A 159 -1.89 6.53 -6.96
CA VAL A 159 -2.43 7.84 -6.54
C VAL A 159 -3.95 7.93 -6.73
N GLU A 160 -4.50 7.33 -7.79
CA GLU A 160 -5.95 7.35 -8.03
C GLU A 160 -6.70 6.47 -7.03
N VAL A 161 -6.14 5.30 -6.72
CA VAL A 161 -6.69 4.41 -5.69
C VAL A 161 -6.62 5.07 -4.33
N PHE A 162 -5.49 5.66 -3.98
CA PHE A 162 -5.34 6.41 -2.74
C PHE A 162 -6.34 7.57 -2.63
N CYS A 163 -6.52 8.33 -3.70
CA CYS A 163 -7.45 9.46 -3.73
C CYS A 163 -8.93 9.04 -3.74
N SER A 164 -9.26 7.82 -4.16
CA SER A 164 -10.63 7.32 -4.10
C SER A 164 -10.92 6.64 -2.76
N ASP A 165 -9.98 5.88 -2.23
CA ASP A 165 -10.16 5.13 -0.98
C ASP A 165 -9.96 6.01 0.25
N LEU A 166 -8.80 6.64 0.40
CA LEU A 166 -8.38 7.27 1.66
C LEU A 166 -8.84 8.72 1.77
N PHE A 167 -8.78 9.46 0.67
CA PHE A 167 -9.03 10.90 0.69
C PHE A 167 -10.44 11.27 1.19
N PRO A 168 -11.54 10.62 0.76
CA PRO A 168 -12.87 10.92 1.27
C PRO A 168 -13.01 10.66 2.78
N GLN A 169 -12.24 9.72 3.32
CA GLN A 169 -12.25 9.38 4.75
C GLN A 169 -11.53 10.43 5.61
N LEU A 170 -10.55 11.16 5.05
CA LEU A 170 -9.80 12.22 5.75
C LEU A 170 -10.40 13.61 5.61
N TYR A 171 -10.90 13.94 4.42
CA TYR A 171 -11.29 15.31 4.07
C TYR A 171 -12.76 15.43 3.67
N GLY A 172 -13.49 14.33 3.57
CA GLY A 172 -14.85 14.32 3.06
C GLY A 172 -14.90 14.71 1.58
N ARG A 173 -16.03 15.27 1.15
CA ARG A 173 -16.28 15.62 -0.27
C ARG A 173 -15.96 17.07 -0.65
N ARG A 174 -15.53 17.93 0.29
CA ARG A 174 -15.28 19.37 0.04
C ARG A 174 -13.93 19.79 0.60
N TRP A 175 -13.10 20.42 -0.22
CA TRP A 175 -11.77 20.85 0.18
C TRP A 175 -11.26 22.02 -0.70
N PRO A 176 -10.40 22.88 -0.15
CA PRO A 176 -9.81 23.98 -0.90
C PRO A 176 -8.73 23.47 -1.85
N LYS A 177 -8.89 23.75 -3.15
CA LYS A 177 -7.92 23.40 -4.22
C LYS A 177 -6.54 24.05 -4.04
N SER A 178 -6.41 25.02 -3.15
CA SER A 178 -5.16 25.74 -2.87
C SER A 178 -4.19 24.97 -1.97
N ASP A 179 -4.62 23.85 -1.38
CA ASP A 179 -3.75 23.05 -0.52
C ASP A 179 -2.87 22.12 -1.36
N TRP A 180 -1.56 22.40 -1.39
CA TRP A 180 -0.61 21.71 -2.27
C TRP A 180 -0.56 20.21 -2.01
N PHE A 181 -0.81 19.77 -0.77
CA PHE A 181 -0.84 18.36 -0.42
C PHE A 181 -1.93 17.65 -1.23
N VAL A 182 -3.11 18.27 -1.36
CA VAL A 182 -4.26 17.65 -2.00
C VAL A 182 -4.24 17.76 -3.53
N ALA A 183 -3.30 18.51 -4.11
CA ALA A 183 -3.14 18.65 -5.55
C ALA A 183 -2.92 17.30 -6.26
N ALA A 184 -2.32 16.30 -5.59
CA ALA A 184 -2.19 14.95 -6.14
C ALA A 184 -3.55 14.25 -6.38
N CYS A 185 -4.61 14.68 -5.68
CA CYS A 185 -5.98 14.23 -5.83
C CYS A 185 -6.88 15.20 -6.61
N ASP A 186 -6.33 16.29 -7.17
CA ASP A 186 -7.10 17.19 -8.02
C ASP A 186 -7.28 16.57 -9.42
N THR A 187 -8.48 16.07 -9.68
CA THR A 187 -8.82 15.44 -10.98
C THR A 187 -8.92 16.45 -12.12
N SER A 188 -8.83 17.76 -11.86
CA SER A 188 -8.74 18.78 -12.91
C SER A 188 -7.32 18.95 -13.47
N LEU A 189 -6.32 18.37 -12.83
CA LEU A 189 -4.93 18.33 -13.31
C LEU A 189 -4.66 17.07 -14.14
N SER A 190 -3.71 17.16 -15.08
CA SER A 190 -3.22 15.99 -15.80
C SER A 190 -2.52 15.01 -14.87
N MET A 191 -2.42 13.74 -15.28
CA MET A 191 -1.73 12.74 -14.46
C MET A 191 -0.26 13.09 -14.23
N GLU A 192 0.42 13.60 -15.25
CA GLU A 192 1.83 14.02 -15.14
C GLU A 192 2.03 15.13 -14.10
N GLU A 193 1.13 16.12 -14.07
CA GLU A 193 1.15 17.18 -13.06
C GLU A 193 0.92 16.62 -11.65
N ARG A 194 -0.05 15.71 -11.50
CA ARG A 194 -0.36 15.05 -10.22
C ARG A 194 0.83 14.25 -9.69
N LEU A 195 1.50 13.47 -10.55
CA LEU A 195 2.71 12.73 -10.19
C LEU A 195 3.90 13.66 -9.89
N THR A 196 4.04 14.78 -10.60
CA THR A 196 5.08 15.78 -10.30
C THR A 196 4.89 16.40 -8.92
N LYS A 197 3.63 16.60 -8.47
CA LYS A 197 3.34 17.05 -7.10
C LYS A 197 3.72 16.00 -6.04
N LEU A 198 3.60 14.70 -6.34
CA LEU A 198 4.13 13.64 -5.47
C LEU A 198 5.66 13.70 -5.37
N ARG A 199 6.36 13.96 -6.48
CA ARG A 199 7.84 13.99 -6.51
C ARG A 199 8.46 15.05 -5.60
N LEU A 200 7.79 16.19 -5.45
CA LEU A 200 8.22 17.30 -4.58
C LEU A 200 8.05 17.00 -3.08
N ALA A 201 7.29 15.97 -2.72
CA ALA A 201 7.18 15.50 -1.35
C ALA A 201 8.39 14.61 -1.01
N TRP A 202 9.45 15.20 -0.46
CA TRP A 202 10.56 14.46 0.16
C TRP A 202 10.19 14.14 1.62
N VAL A 203 9.44 13.05 1.82
CA VAL A 203 8.62 12.83 3.03
C VAL A 203 9.37 12.22 4.23
N TRP A 204 10.67 11.92 4.12
CA TRP A 204 11.40 11.28 5.22
C TRP A 204 11.99 12.24 6.27
N ILE A 205 11.83 13.56 6.06
CA ILE A 205 12.46 14.60 6.90
C ILE A 205 11.43 15.28 7.83
N VAL A 206 10.13 15.10 7.60
CA VAL A 206 9.08 15.70 8.45
C VAL A 206 8.83 14.81 9.67
N PRO A 207 8.84 15.36 10.91
CA PRO A 207 8.47 14.61 12.09
C PRO A 207 7.05 14.04 11.95
N ASP A 208 6.88 12.74 12.21
CA ASP A 208 5.59 12.06 12.10
C ASP A 208 4.53 12.64 13.06
N VAL A 209 4.97 13.24 14.17
CA VAL A 209 4.14 14.00 15.13
C VAL A 209 4.96 15.14 15.70
#